data_AF-A0A3N5GL96-F1
#
_entry.id   AF-A0A3N5GL96-F1
#
_cell.length_a   1.000
_cell.length_b   1.000
_cell.length_c   1.000
_cell.angle_alpha   90.00
_cell.angle_beta   90.00
_cell.angle_gamma   90.00
#
_symmetry.space_group_name_H-M   'P 1'
#
loop_
_entity.id
_entity.type
_entity.pdbx_description
1 polymer ?
#
loop_
_entity_poly.entity_id
_entity_poly.type
_entity_poly.pdbx_seq_one_letter_code
_entity_poly.pdbx_strand_id
1 'polypeptide(L)'
;MDKPQEIDAAWGLLRSGAILVLPIGEEDLPDLEALMRRYRDRPMDFADATLVHVARRESLVTVFTIDHNDFETYRIDGRRRFRIVPARV
;
A
#
# COMPACT_ATOMS: atom_id res chain seq x y z
N MET A 1 13.22 10.35 13.43
CA MET A 1 12.98 11.62 12.71
C MET A 1 13.80 11.55 11.45
N ASP A 2 13.13 11.61 10.31
CA ASP A 2 13.80 11.59 9.01
C ASP A 2 14.72 12.81 8.88
N LYS A 3 15.88 12.62 8.26
CA LYS A 3 16.81 13.71 8.01
C LYS A 3 16.22 14.60 6.91
N PRO A 4 16.41 15.94 6.96
CA PRO A 4 15.93 16.83 5.90
C PRO A 4 16.33 16.39 4.48
N GLN A 5 17.52 15.82 4.36
CA GLN A 5 18.06 15.27 3.11
C GLN A 5 17.26 14.07 2.56
N GLU A 6 16.70 13.22 3.44
CA GLU A 6 15.89 12.06 3.04
C GLU A 6 14.54 12.53 2.47
N ILE A 7 13.97 13.57 3.07
CA ILE A 7 12.75 14.22 2.57
C ILE A 7 13.00 14.85 1.19
N ASP A 8 14.10 15.58 1.02
CA ASP A 8 14.46 16.20 -0.25
C ASP A 8 14.67 15.16 -1.36
N ALA A 9 15.33 14.04 -1.04
CA ALA A 9 15.54 12.93 -1.97
C ALA A 9 14.21 12.27 -2.38
N ALA A 10 13.31 12.02 -1.43
CA ALA A 10 11.99 11.46 -1.70
C ALA A 10 11.18 12.38 -2.63
N TRP A 11 11.17 13.68 -2.36
CA TRP A 11 10.52 14.66 -3.23
C TRP A 11 11.17 14.78 -4.61
N GLY A 12 12.51 14.64 -4.68
CA GLY A 12 13.22 14.56 -5.95
C GLY A 12 12.74 13.38 -6.80
N LEU A 13 12.57 12.21 -6.19
CA LEU A 13 12.06 11.03 -6.86
C LEU A 13 10.63 11.21 -7.37
N LEU A 14 9.73 11.78 -6.56
CA LEU A 14 8.36 12.10 -6.98
C LEU A 14 8.33 13.07 -8.17
N ARG A 15 9.11 14.16 -8.11
CA ARG A 15 9.18 15.16 -9.20
C ARG A 15 9.84 14.62 -10.47
N SER A 16 10.67 13.59 -10.38
CA SER A 16 11.31 12.98 -11.54
C SER A 16 10.34 12.21 -12.45
N GLY A 17 9.14 11.88 -11.95
CA GLY A 17 8.18 11.04 -12.67
C GLY A 17 8.51 9.54 -12.62
N ALA A 18 9.56 9.13 -11.91
CA ALA A 18 9.88 7.71 -11.70
C ALA A 18 8.83 6.98 -10.83
N ILE A 19 8.08 7.73 -10.03
CA ILE A 19 6.94 7.24 -9.24
C ILE A 19 5.66 7.86 -9.78
N LEU A 20 4.68 7.01 -10.11
CA LEU A 20 3.31 7.43 -10.37
C LEU A 20 2.53 7.46 -9.05
N VAL A 21 1.98 8.62 -8.69
CA VAL A 21 1.09 8.77 -7.53
C VAL A 21 -0.35 8.60 -8.01
N LEU A 22 -1.02 7.58 -7.51
CA LEU A 22 -2.41 7.31 -7.83
C LEU A 22 -3.34 7.95 -6.79
N PRO A 23 -4.45 8.59 -7.23
CA PRO A 23 -5.37 9.23 -6.31
C PRO A 23 -6.24 8.20 -5.59
N ILE A 24 -6.65 8.58 -4.37
CA ILE A 24 -7.75 7.97 -3.63
C ILE A 24 -8.88 9.00 -3.59
N GLY A 25 -10.00 8.68 -4.22
CA GLY A 25 -11.19 9.53 -4.31
C GLY A 25 -12.27 9.17 -3.28
N GLU A 26 -13.36 9.93 -3.27
CA GLU A 26 -14.52 9.66 -2.40
C GLU A 26 -15.17 8.32 -2.72
N GLU A 27 -15.15 7.92 -3.99
CA GLU A 27 -15.66 6.64 -4.49
C GLU A 27 -14.91 5.43 -3.90
N ASP A 28 -13.68 5.60 -3.44
CA ASP A 28 -12.85 4.54 -2.87
C ASP A 28 -13.14 4.33 -1.37
N LEU A 29 -13.72 5.32 -0.67
CA LEU A 29 -13.90 5.30 0.78
C LEU A 29 -14.72 4.11 1.30
N PRO A 30 -15.82 3.68 0.66
CA PRO A 30 -16.58 2.52 1.13
C PRO A 30 -15.76 1.21 1.08
N ASP A 31 -14.92 1.04 0.05
CA ASP A 31 -14.06 -0.14 -0.08
C ASP A 31 -12.92 -0.12 0.97
N LEU A 32 -12.37 1.06 1.26
CA LEU A 32 -11.36 1.25 2.31
C LEU A 32 -11.93 0.95 3.70
N GLU A 33 -13.13 1.45 4.01
CA GLU A 33 -13.81 1.13 5.26
C GLU A 33 -14.07 -0.38 5.38
N ALA A 34 -14.53 -1.03 4.31
CA ALA A 34 -14.76 -2.46 4.29
C ALA A 34 -13.46 -3.26 4.52
N LEU A 35 -12.33 -2.84 3.94
CA LEU A 35 -11.02 -3.44 4.17
C LEU A 35 -10.59 -3.31 5.64
N MET A 36 -10.65 -2.11 6.21
CA MET A 36 -10.28 -1.89 7.61
C MET A 36 -11.16 -2.70 8.58
N ARG A 37 -12.47 -2.80 8.29
CA ARG A 37 -13.39 -3.66 9.06
C ARG A 37 -13.05 -5.13 8.93
N ARG A 38 -12.69 -5.60 7.73
CA ARG A 38 -12.32 -7.00 7.45
C ARG A 38 -11.06 -7.42 8.21
N TYR A 39 -10.06 -6.55 8.29
CA TYR A 39 -8.79 -6.87 8.95
C TYR A 39 -8.71 -6.34 10.38
N ARG A 40 -9.83 -5.95 11.01
CA ARG A 40 -9.86 -5.35 12.36
C ARG A 40 -9.13 -6.13 13.47
N ASP A 41 -8.93 -7.43 13.31
CA ASP A 41 -8.22 -8.30 14.27
C ASP A 41 -6.69 -8.15 14.20
N ARG A 42 -6.16 -7.56 13.12
CA ARG A 42 -4.77 -7.09 12.96
C ARG A 42 -4.85 -5.68 12.41
N PRO A 43 -4.77 -4.63 13.24
CA PRO A 43 -5.25 -3.29 12.90
C PRO A 43 -4.55 -2.77 11.63
N MET A 44 -5.22 -2.98 10.49
CA MET A 44 -4.89 -2.38 9.21
C MET A 44 -5.12 -0.90 9.34
N ASP A 45 -4.08 -0.10 9.10
CA ASP A 45 -4.21 1.34 9.05
C ASP A 45 -4.77 1.81 7.70
N PHE A 46 -5.07 3.11 7.62
CA PHE A 46 -5.61 3.70 6.41
C PHE A 46 -4.60 3.65 5.24
N ALA A 47 -3.30 3.74 5.52
CA ALA A 47 -2.27 3.70 4.47
C ALA A 47 -2.22 2.30 3.83
N ASP A 48 -2.19 1.24 4.63
CA ASP A 48 -2.27 -0.15 4.16
C ASP A 48 -3.56 -0.42 3.38
N ALA A 49 -4.70 0.06 3.88
CA ALA A 49 -5.97 -0.06 3.19
C ALA A 49 -5.90 0.56 1.79
N THR A 50 -5.30 1.76 1.65
CA THR A 50 -5.14 2.42 0.35
C THR A 50 -4.23 1.65 -0.59
N LEU A 51 -3.15 1.04 -0.09
CA LEU A 51 -2.26 0.19 -0.90
C LEU A 51 -2.97 -1.08 -1.39
N VAL A 52 -3.72 -1.75 -0.51
CA VAL A 52 -4.50 -2.95 -0.87
C VAL A 52 -5.60 -2.62 -1.87
N HIS A 53 -6.28 -1.48 -1.68
CA HIS A 53 -7.32 -1.00 -2.58
C HIS A 53 -6.78 -0.65 -3.97
N VAL A 54 -5.71 0.15 -4.05
CA VAL A 54 -5.07 0.50 -5.33
C VAL A 54 -4.55 -0.75 -6.04
N ALA A 55 -3.96 -1.70 -5.31
CA ALA A 55 -3.51 -2.95 -5.91
C ALA A 55 -4.67 -3.73 -6.54
N ARG A 56 -5.84 -3.74 -5.89
CA ARG A 56 -7.05 -4.33 -6.46
C ARG A 56 -7.53 -3.55 -7.69
N ARG A 57 -7.69 -2.23 -7.57
CA ARG A 57 -8.21 -1.34 -8.63
C ARG A 57 -7.38 -1.43 -9.90
N GLU A 58 -6.06 -1.43 -9.76
CA GLU A 58 -5.11 -1.45 -10.88
C GLU A 58 -4.65 -2.86 -11.28
N SER A 59 -5.25 -3.92 -10.71
CA SER A 59 -4.86 -5.31 -10.95
C SER A 59 -3.37 -5.62 -10.68
N LEU A 60 -2.77 -4.94 -9.71
CA LEU A 60 -1.39 -5.15 -9.28
C LEU A 60 -1.32 -6.27 -8.24
N VAL A 61 -0.31 -7.12 -8.36
CA VAL A 61 -0.07 -8.23 -7.41
C VAL A 61 1.25 -8.11 -6.68
N THR A 62 1.98 -7.01 -6.87
CA THR A 62 3.31 -6.80 -6.28
C THR A 62 3.27 -5.57 -5.39
N VAL A 63 3.87 -5.68 -4.21
CA VAL A 63 4.00 -4.58 -3.25
C VAL A 63 5.45 -4.44 -2.82
N PHE A 64 5.93 -3.20 -2.77
CA PHE A 64 7.23 -2.90 -2.19
C PHE A 64 7.03 -2.44 -0.75
N THR A 65 7.46 -3.23 0.23
CA THR A 65 7.31 -2.91 1.65
C THR A 65 8.33 -3.65 2.50
N ILE A 66 8.69 -3.05 3.64
CA ILE A 66 9.45 -3.71 4.71
C ILE A 66 8.52 -4.36 5.74
N ASP A 67 7.23 -4.02 5.73
CA ASP A 67 6.23 -4.68 6.58
C ASP A 67 5.69 -5.92 5.89
N HIS A 68 6.47 -6.99 5.99
CA HIS A 68 6.10 -8.27 5.42
C HIS A 68 4.93 -8.93 6.16
N ASN A 69 4.83 -8.76 7.48
CA ASN A 69 3.87 -9.51 8.28
C ASN A 69 2.43 -9.15 7.91
N ASP A 70 2.18 -7.87 7.67
CA ASP A 70 0.86 -7.36 7.32
C ASP A 70 0.50 -7.72 5.88
N PHE A 71 1.41 -7.48 4.92
CA PHE A 71 1.17 -7.80 3.51
C PHE A 71 1.18 -9.30 3.18
N GLU A 72 1.79 -10.15 4.01
CA GLU A 72 1.63 -11.62 3.95
C GLU A 72 0.21 -12.05 4.35
N THR A 73 -0.50 -11.22 5.12
CA THR A 73 -1.87 -11.46 5.59
C THR A 73 -2.92 -10.93 4.62
N TYR A 74 -2.72 -9.72 4.10
CA TYR A 74 -3.68 -9.06 3.22
C TYR A 74 -3.88 -9.81 1.90
N ARG A 75 -5.07 -9.68 1.33
CA ARG A 75 -5.49 -10.40 0.11
C ARG A 75 -6.14 -9.47 -0.90
N ILE A 76 -5.66 -9.52 -2.14
CA ILE A 76 -6.26 -8.86 -3.29
C ILE A 76 -7.49 -9.67 -3.73
N ASP A 77 -8.61 -8.98 -3.99
CA ASP A 77 -9.94 -9.60 -4.22
C ASP A 77 -10.31 -10.63 -3.15
N GLY A 78 -9.78 -10.46 -1.95
CA GLY A 78 -9.99 -11.37 -0.82
C GLY A 78 -9.36 -12.76 -0.94
N ARG A 79 -8.61 -13.05 -2.01
CA ARG A 79 -8.05 -14.40 -2.25
C ARG A 79 -6.58 -14.42 -2.69
N ARG A 80 -6.12 -13.47 -3.49
CA ARG A 80 -4.74 -13.49 -4.04
C ARG A 80 -3.75 -12.91 -3.03
N ARG A 81 -2.60 -13.55 -2.89
CA ARG A 81 -1.48 -13.04 -2.07
C ARG A 81 -0.69 -12.00 -2.86
N PHE A 82 -0.10 -11.06 -2.14
CA PHE A 82 0.91 -10.18 -2.70
C PHE A 82 2.22 -10.93 -2.96
N ARG A 83 2.91 -10.56 -4.06
CA ARG A 83 4.34 -10.75 -4.22
C ARG A 83 5.04 -9.57 -3.54
N ILE A 84 5.64 -9.83 -2.39
CA ILE A 84 6.31 -8.81 -1.59
C ILE A 84 7.75 -8.67 -2.07
N VAL A 85 8.19 -7.43 -2.24
CA VAL A 85 9.57 -7.08 -2.55
C VAL A 85 10.07 -6.01 -1.56
N PRO A 86 11.36 -6.02 -1.18
CA PRO A 86 12.34 -7.06 -1.44
C PRO A 86 11.95 -8.40 -0.77
N ALA A 87 12.56 -9.52 -1.19
CA ALA A 87 12.33 -10.79 -0.50
C ALA A 87 13.00 -10.78 0.89
N ARG A 88 12.49 -11.56 1.85
CA ARG A 88 13.19 -11.76 3.13
C ARG A 88 14.54 -12.41 2.86
N VAL A 89 15.57 -11.90 3.52
CA VAL A 89 16.91 -12.49 3.55
C VAL A 89 16.98 -13.55 4.64
#